data_AF-A0A524NMJ4-F1
#
_entry.id   AF-A0A524NMJ4-F1
#
_cell.length_a   1.000
_cell.length_b   1.000
_cell.length_c   1.000
_cell.angle_alpha   90.00
_cell.angle_beta   90.00
_cell.angle_gamma   90.00
#
_symmetry.space_group_name_H-M   'P 1'
#
loop_
_entity.id
_entity.type
_entity.pdbx_description
1 polymer ?
#
loop_
_entity_poly.entity_id
_entity_poly.type
_entity_poly.pdbx_seq_one_letter_code
_entity_poly.pdbx_strand_id
1 'polypeptide(L)'
;MEAEQNWDTYGVGGTCIYGTNNIFVGDVDGDDAMEIVTGGFAYGTVNGSRTASEAPLKVWNWNGQNVSLKASANWRGNILCLYAADVDGDKTVEIITAGSYRNETGNYTSSCLRIWSLTNQELSLIATY
;
A
#
# COMPACT_ATOMS: atom_id res chain seq x y z
N MET A 1 -33.64 -19.13 -13.57
CA MET A 1 -32.49 -18.72 -12.74
C MET A 1 -32.98 -17.55 -11.91
N GLU A 2 -33.12 -17.74 -10.60
CA GLU A 2 -34.09 -17.00 -9.77
C GLU A 2 -33.52 -15.87 -8.88
N ALA A 3 -32.19 -15.61 -8.93
CA ALA A 3 -31.55 -14.30 -8.71
C ALA A 3 -30.02 -14.47 -8.52
N GLU A 4 -29.27 -13.48 -8.96
CA GLU A 4 -27.85 -13.22 -8.69
C GLU A 4 -27.77 -11.75 -8.24
N GLN A 5 -26.98 -11.44 -7.21
CA GLN A 5 -26.78 -10.08 -6.75
C GLN A 5 -25.33 -9.66 -6.93
N ASN A 6 -25.13 -8.73 -7.86
CA ASN A 6 -23.91 -7.96 -8.04
C ASN A 6 -24.07 -6.63 -7.29
N TRP A 7 -23.02 -6.15 -6.65
CA TRP A 7 -23.02 -4.83 -6.02
C TRP A 7 -22.23 -3.87 -6.92
N ASP A 8 -22.84 -2.74 -7.26
CA ASP A 8 -22.11 -1.64 -7.88
C ASP A 8 -21.14 -1.07 -6.84
N THR A 9 -19.84 -1.21 -7.08
CA THR A 9 -18.81 -0.57 -6.26
C THR A 9 -18.73 0.91 -6.63
N TYR A 10 -19.74 1.70 -6.24
CA TYR A 10 -19.62 3.16 -6.16
C TYR A 10 -19.18 3.53 -4.74
N GLY A 11 -17.86 3.53 -4.55
CA GLY A 11 -17.19 3.87 -3.30
C GLY A 11 -15.75 3.39 -3.39
N VAL A 12 -14.83 4.34 -3.35
CA VAL A 12 -13.39 4.13 -3.40
C VAL A 12 -12.95 3.12 -2.34
N GLY A 13 -12.29 2.01 -2.74
CA GLY A 13 -11.76 1.03 -1.79
C GLY A 13 -11.87 -0.41 -2.28
N GLY A 14 -10.80 -0.94 -2.88
CA GLY A 14 -10.62 -2.38 -3.06
C GLY A 14 -9.68 -2.93 -1.98
N THR A 15 -10.13 -3.90 -1.19
CA THR A 15 -9.24 -4.76 -0.38
C THR A 15 -8.90 -6.00 -1.19
N CYS A 16 -7.63 -6.43 -1.24
CA CYS A 16 -7.24 -7.67 -1.89
C CYS A 16 -6.54 -8.64 -0.93
N ILE A 17 -6.99 -9.89 -1.06
CA ILE A 17 -6.66 -11.09 -0.30
C ILE A 17 -5.36 -11.72 -0.86
N TYR A 18 -4.73 -12.61 -0.10
CA TYR A 18 -3.45 -13.29 -0.36
C TYR A 18 -3.14 -13.61 -1.84
N GLY A 19 -2.01 -13.10 -2.33
CA GLY A 19 -1.38 -13.55 -3.58
C GLY A 19 -1.30 -12.52 -4.71
N THR A 20 -1.93 -11.35 -4.58
CA THR A 20 -1.79 -10.26 -5.55
C THR A 20 -1.56 -8.92 -4.87
N ASN A 21 -0.89 -8.00 -5.58
CA ASN A 21 -0.65 -6.62 -5.15
C ASN A 21 -1.94 -5.99 -4.63
N ASN A 22 -1.87 -5.38 -3.44
CA ASN A 22 -2.93 -4.53 -2.93
C ASN A 22 -2.93 -3.21 -3.70
N ILE A 23 -4.12 -2.70 -4.00
CA ILE A 23 -4.29 -1.46 -4.75
C ILE A 23 -5.36 -0.60 -4.08
N PHE A 24 -5.06 0.68 -3.93
CA PHE A 24 -6.01 1.73 -3.59
C PHE A 24 -5.90 2.81 -4.66
N VAL A 25 -7.00 3.46 -5.02
CA VAL A 25 -7.00 4.55 -5.99
C VAL A 25 -7.74 5.71 -5.37
N GLY A 26 -7.11 6.85 -5.18
CA GLY A 26 -7.69 8.00 -4.48
C GLY A 26 -6.72 9.17 -4.46
N ASP A 27 -7.26 10.36 -4.23
CA ASP A 27 -6.45 11.54 -3.91
C ASP A 27 -5.85 11.34 -2.51
N VAL A 28 -4.55 11.02 -2.45
CA VAL A 28 -3.85 10.70 -1.19
C VAL A 28 -2.84 11.77 -0.79
N ASP A 29 -2.70 12.85 -1.56
CA ASP A 29 -1.92 14.03 -1.17
C ASP A 29 -2.65 15.37 -1.28
N GLY A 30 -3.95 15.35 -1.58
CA GLY A 30 -4.83 16.52 -1.54
C GLY A 30 -4.62 17.47 -2.71
N ASP A 31 -4.17 16.97 -3.87
CA ASP A 31 -3.93 17.78 -5.07
C ASP A 31 -5.08 17.76 -6.09
N ASP A 32 -6.24 17.19 -5.72
CA ASP A 32 -7.42 16.94 -6.56
C ASP A 32 -7.16 15.99 -7.74
N ALA A 33 -5.98 15.38 -7.86
CA ALA A 33 -5.69 14.29 -8.77
C ALA A 33 -5.78 12.94 -8.05
N MET A 34 -6.12 11.89 -8.80
CA MET A 34 -6.20 10.54 -8.24
C MET A 34 -4.85 9.85 -8.38
N GLU A 35 -4.31 9.33 -7.29
CA GLU A 35 -3.15 8.44 -7.31
C GLU A 35 -3.58 6.98 -7.30
N ILE A 36 -2.63 6.12 -7.70
CA ILE A 36 -2.70 4.69 -7.48
C ILE A 36 -1.70 4.35 -6.38
N VAL A 37 -2.16 3.79 -5.28
CA VAL A 37 -1.30 3.27 -4.21
C VAL A 37 -1.23 1.76 -4.34
N THR A 38 -0.01 1.21 -4.37
CA THR A 38 0.22 -0.23 -4.44
C THR A 38 1.06 -0.71 -3.28
N GLY A 39 0.69 -1.86 -2.71
CA GLY A 39 1.44 -2.53 -1.65
C GLY A 39 1.58 -4.02 -1.93
N GLY A 40 2.66 -4.65 -1.50
CA GLY A 40 2.76 -6.10 -1.61
C GLY A 40 4.02 -6.70 -1.03
N PHE A 41 4.56 -7.66 -1.78
CA PHE A 41 5.70 -8.46 -1.39
C PHE A 41 6.64 -8.64 -2.59
N ALA A 42 7.92 -8.35 -2.41
CA ALA A 42 8.97 -8.52 -3.40
C ALA A 42 10.18 -9.28 -2.85
N TYR A 43 10.92 -9.94 -3.74
CA TYR A 43 12.19 -10.59 -3.42
C TYR A 43 13.03 -10.71 -4.69
N GLY A 44 14.35 -10.70 -4.53
CA GLY A 44 15.31 -11.00 -5.57
C GLY A 44 15.82 -12.44 -5.46
N THR A 45 16.75 -12.77 -6.36
CA THR A 45 17.52 -14.01 -6.33
C THR A 45 18.99 -13.68 -6.52
N VAL A 46 19.85 -14.21 -5.64
CA VAL A 46 21.31 -14.09 -5.72
C VAL A 46 21.89 -15.50 -5.65
N ASN A 47 22.69 -15.88 -6.66
CA ASN A 47 23.28 -17.23 -6.78
C ASN A 47 22.25 -18.37 -6.63
N GLY A 48 21.09 -18.22 -7.26
CA GLY A 48 20.00 -19.22 -7.20
C GLY A 48 19.24 -19.27 -5.86
N SER A 49 19.60 -18.43 -4.88
CA SER A 49 18.92 -18.34 -3.58
C SER A 49 18.10 -17.07 -3.48
N ARG A 50 16.87 -17.18 -2.95
CA ARG A 50 15.96 -16.06 -2.72
C ARG A 50 16.50 -15.12 -1.65
N THR A 51 16.43 -13.80 -1.90
CA THR A 51 16.77 -12.78 -0.91
C THR A 51 15.68 -12.65 0.16
N ALA A 52 15.95 -11.85 1.19
CA ALA A 52 14.93 -11.48 2.16
C ALA A 52 13.70 -10.86 1.47
N SER A 53 12.56 -11.00 2.14
CA SER A 53 11.30 -10.44 1.69
C SER A 53 11.23 -8.95 1.93
N GLU A 54 10.78 -8.21 0.92
CA GLU A 54 10.61 -6.77 0.94
C GLU A 54 9.12 -6.41 0.77
N ALA A 55 8.73 -5.31 1.38
CA ALA A 55 7.38 -4.78 1.44
C ALA A 55 7.32 -3.44 0.69
N PRO A 56 7.22 -3.45 -0.65
CA PRO A 56 7.18 -2.22 -1.42
C PRO A 56 5.82 -1.54 -1.27
N LEU A 57 5.82 -0.33 -0.71
CA LEU A 57 4.72 0.63 -0.79
C LEU A 57 5.06 1.66 -1.88
N LYS A 58 4.18 1.86 -2.85
CA LYS A 58 4.39 2.80 -3.95
C LYS A 58 3.15 3.61 -4.21
N VAL A 59 3.34 4.88 -4.55
CA VAL A 59 2.29 5.80 -5.01
C VAL A 59 2.62 6.21 -6.43
N TRP A 60 1.65 6.11 -7.32
CA TRP A 60 1.81 6.38 -8.75
C TRP A 60 0.85 7.48 -9.20
N ASN A 61 1.32 8.31 -10.11
CA ASN A 61 0.50 9.24 -10.87
C ASN A 61 0.09 8.61 -12.20
N TRP A 62 -1.10 8.95 -12.66
CA TRP A 62 -1.54 8.70 -14.03
C TRP A 62 -2.12 9.96 -14.65
N ASN A 63 -1.53 10.42 -15.75
CA ASN A 63 -1.95 11.64 -16.43
C ASN A 63 -2.83 11.39 -17.68
N GLY A 64 -3.44 10.22 -17.78
CA GLY A 64 -4.19 9.79 -18.97
C GLY A 64 -3.33 9.16 -20.07
N GLN A 65 -2.01 9.30 -20.02
CA GLN A 65 -1.08 8.75 -21.02
C GLN A 65 0.02 7.89 -20.41
N ASN A 66 0.67 8.39 -19.35
CA ASN A 66 1.81 7.78 -18.70
C ASN A 66 1.53 7.52 -17.23
N VAL A 67 2.12 6.44 -16.73
CA VAL A 67 2.21 6.15 -15.30
C VAL A 67 3.61 6.54 -14.83
N SER A 68 3.70 7.34 -13.77
CA SER A 68 4.97 7.73 -13.15
C SER A 68 4.94 7.46 -11.64
N LEU A 69 6.10 7.11 -11.07
CA LEU A 69 6.21 6.91 -9.63
C LEU A 69 6.24 8.28 -8.93
N LYS A 70 5.27 8.54 -8.04
CA LYS A 70 5.17 9.75 -7.22
C LYS A 70 6.04 9.59 -5.97
N ALA A 71 5.85 8.49 -5.24
CA ALA A 71 6.58 8.20 -4.00
C ALA A 71 6.75 6.70 -3.77
N SER A 72 7.71 6.31 -2.92
CA SER A 72 7.82 4.93 -2.47
C SER A 72 8.49 4.78 -1.11
N ALA A 73 8.06 3.77 -0.35
CA ALA A 73 8.71 3.30 0.85
C ALA A 73 8.90 1.78 0.75
N ASN A 74 9.91 1.25 1.45
CA ASN A 74 10.18 -0.18 1.44
C ASN A 74 10.76 -0.63 2.78
N TRP A 75 10.41 -1.83 3.22
CA TRP A 75 10.97 -2.46 4.42
C TRP A 75 11.02 -3.98 4.30
N ARG A 76 11.80 -4.63 5.16
CA ARG A 76 11.82 -6.09 5.22
C ARG A 76 10.50 -6.61 5.79
N GLY A 77 9.76 -7.39 5.00
CA GLY A 77 8.44 -7.88 5.39
C GLY A 77 7.51 -8.12 4.20
N ASN A 78 6.22 -7.85 4.39
CA ASN A 78 5.21 -7.79 3.34
C ASN A 78 4.07 -6.83 3.71
N ILE A 79 3.36 -6.31 2.71
CA ILE A 79 2.06 -5.66 2.87
C ILE A 79 0.99 -6.66 2.43
N LEU A 80 0.11 -7.03 3.35
CA LEU A 80 -1.00 -7.95 3.12
C LEU A 80 -2.32 -7.24 2.86
N CYS A 81 -2.50 -6.05 3.42
CA CYS A 81 -3.66 -5.19 3.20
C CYS A 81 -3.22 -3.73 3.11
N LEU A 82 -3.93 -2.98 2.27
CA LEU A 82 -3.77 -1.55 2.05
C LEU A 82 -5.15 -0.91 2.10
N TYR A 83 -5.24 0.25 2.72
CA TYR A 83 -6.38 1.14 2.58
C TYR A 83 -5.89 2.58 2.69
N ALA A 84 -6.69 3.56 2.29
CA ALA A 84 -6.39 4.95 2.61
C ALA A 84 -7.68 5.70 2.95
N ALA A 85 -7.60 6.55 3.97
CA ALA A 85 -8.68 7.38 4.46
C ALA A 85 -8.09 8.43 5.42
N ASP A 86 -8.82 9.52 5.62
CA ASP A 86 -8.62 10.44 6.75
C ASP A 86 -9.01 9.70 8.04
N VAL A 87 -8.03 9.18 8.78
CA VAL A 87 -8.28 8.33 9.95
C VAL A 87 -8.34 9.10 11.26
N ASP A 88 -7.83 10.33 11.29
CA ASP A 88 -7.81 11.17 12.49
C ASP A 88 -8.71 12.41 12.40
N GLY A 89 -9.32 12.66 11.24
CA GLY A 89 -10.29 13.72 10.99
C GLY A 89 -9.66 15.07 10.66
N ASP A 90 -8.39 15.12 10.28
CA ASP A 90 -7.67 16.35 9.97
C ASP A 90 -7.83 16.83 8.51
N LYS A 91 -8.54 16.06 7.68
CA LYS A 91 -8.78 16.25 6.24
C LYS A 91 -7.58 15.92 5.34
N THR A 92 -6.53 15.34 5.88
CA THR A 92 -5.47 14.68 5.14
C THR A 92 -5.83 13.21 5.00
N VAL A 93 -5.45 12.59 3.88
CA VAL A 93 -5.67 11.15 3.70
C VAL A 93 -4.42 10.39 4.13
N GLU A 94 -4.57 9.48 5.08
CA GLU A 94 -3.50 8.57 5.47
C GLU A 94 -3.57 7.27 4.69
N ILE A 95 -2.40 6.72 4.38
CA ILE A 95 -2.27 5.38 3.83
C ILE A 95 -2.05 4.40 4.99
N ILE A 96 -2.89 3.38 5.07
CA ILE A 96 -2.87 2.34 6.09
C ILE A 96 -2.36 1.06 5.45
N THR A 97 -1.32 0.48 6.02
CA THR A 97 -0.80 -0.83 5.60
C THR A 97 -0.83 -1.81 6.76
N ALA A 98 -1.34 -3.02 6.51
CA ALA A 98 -1.24 -4.13 7.45
C ALA A 98 -0.49 -5.29 6.79
N GLY A 99 0.38 -5.96 7.54
CA GLY A 99 1.20 -7.05 7.01
C GLY A 99 2.21 -7.52 8.02
N SER A 100 3.46 -7.64 7.60
CA SER A 100 4.55 -7.99 8.51
C SER A 100 5.78 -7.11 8.34
N TYR A 101 6.52 -7.04 9.44
CA TYR A 101 7.84 -6.45 9.54
C TYR A 101 8.82 -7.48 10.07
N ARG A 102 10.03 -7.48 9.49
CA ARG A 102 11.15 -8.31 9.92
C ARG A 102 12.30 -7.41 10.35
N ASN A 103 12.75 -7.60 11.58
CA ASN A 103 13.92 -6.88 12.09
C ASN A 103 15.22 -7.38 11.44
N GLU A 104 16.29 -6.60 11.62
CA GLU A 104 17.59 -6.86 10.98
C GLU A 104 18.19 -8.21 11.38
N THR A 105 17.92 -8.68 12.60
CA THR A 105 18.37 -9.96 13.16
C THR A 105 17.60 -11.19 12.63
N GLY A 106 16.57 -11.01 11.79
CA GLY A 106 16.00 -12.05 10.93
C GLY A 106 15.18 -13.16 11.62
N ASN A 107 15.14 -13.20 12.95
CA ASN A 107 14.51 -14.30 13.69
C ASN A 107 13.04 -14.07 14.04
N TYR A 108 12.51 -12.85 13.85
CA TYR A 108 11.14 -12.52 14.23
C TYR A 108 10.42 -11.81 13.08
N THR A 109 9.28 -12.39 12.68
CA THR A 109 8.30 -11.72 11.84
C THR A 109 7.20 -11.23 12.77
N SER A 110 7.08 -9.92 12.93
CA SER A 110 5.97 -9.31 13.67
C SER A 110 4.89 -8.94 12.68
N SER A 111 3.63 -9.21 13.03
CA SER A 111 2.52 -8.53 12.33
C SER A 111 2.68 -7.04 12.57
N CYS A 112 2.41 -6.22 11.56
CA CYS A 112 2.49 -4.77 11.72
C CYS A 112 1.28 -4.08 11.10
N LEU A 113 0.78 -3.07 11.79
CA LEU A 113 -0.06 -2.02 11.24
C LEU A 113 0.79 -0.75 11.15
N ARG A 114 0.74 -0.06 10.01
CA ARG A 114 1.46 1.20 9.80
C ARG A 114 0.54 2.24 9.17
N ILE A 115 0.70 3.47 9.61
CA ILE A 115 0.00 4.63 9.06
C ILE A 115 1.06 5.54 8.43
N TRP A 116 0.81 5.96 7.20
CA TRP A 116 1.70 6.79 6.41
C TRP A 116 0.98 8.05 5.96
N SER A 117 1.71 9.16 5.90
CA SER A 117 1.27 10.40 5.24
C SER A 117 2.08 10.62 3.97
N LEU A 118 1.45 11.16 2.94
CA LEU A 118 2.11 11.62 1.72
C LEU A 118 2.09 13.15 1.69
N THR A 119 3.25 13.77 1.78
CA THR A 119 3.39 15.23 1.65
C THR A 119 4.56 15.52 0.73
N ASN A 120 4.39 16.46 -0.20
CA ASN A 120 5.45 16.87 -1.13
C ASN A 120 6.11 15.69 -1.87
N GLN A 121 5.33 14.68 -2.27
CA GLN A 121 5.83 13.47 -2.95
C GLN A 121 6.73 12.56 -2.08
N GLU A 122 6.68 12.71 -0.75
CA GLU A 122 7.43 11.87 0.19
C GLU A 122 6.50 11.11 1.15
N LEU A 123 6.69 9.80 1.26
CA LEU A 123 5.99 8.95 2.23
C LEU A 123 6.66 9.02 3.59
N SER A 124 5.95 9.51 4.59
CA SER A 124 6.37 9.54 5.99
C SER A 124 5.62 8.49 6.80
N LEU A 125 6.35 7.66 7.55
CA LEU A 125 5.75 6.74 8.52
C LEU A 125 5.37 7.52 9.78
N ILE A 126 4.07 7.64 10.07
CA ILE A 126 3.58 8.46 11.18
C ILE A 126 3.11 7.64 12.38
N ALA A 127 2.79 6.35 12.20
CA ALA A 127 2.48 5.44 13.31
C ALA A 127 2.77 3.97 12.98
N THR A 128 3.04 3.16 14.01
CA THR A 128 3.23 1.70 13.93
C THR A 128 2.63 0.97 15.12
N TYR A 129 2.11 -0.24 14.91
CA TYR A 129 1.75 -1.21 15.95
C TYR A 129 2.21 -2.61 15.56
#